data_AF-A0A662LEA1-F1
#
_entry.id   AF-A0A662LEA1-F1
#
_cell.length_a   1.000
_cell.length_b   1.000
_cell.length_c   1.000
_cell.angle_alpha   90.00
_cell.angle_beta   90.00
_cell.angle_gamma   90.00
#
_symmetry.space_group_name_H-M   'P 1'
#
loop_
_entity.id
_entity.type
_entity.pdbx_description
1 polymer ?
#
loop_
_entity_poly.entity_id
_entity_poly.type
_entity_poly.pdbx_seq_one_letter_code
_entity_poly.pdbx_strand_id
1 'polypeptide(L)'
;MGRRIPHWKGILQMAVRAQEASGLGYAGVDVTLSRQKGVVVIEVNRRPGLEIQNANFAGLKRRLKVVESWYEEGGGELTPEERVNMAREWDKERWRLTK
;
A
#
# COMPACT_ATOMS: atom_id res chain seq x y z
N MET A 1 -2.28 4.12 22.35
CA MET A 1 -1.83 2.71 22.33
C MET A 1 -2.01 2.16 20.92
N GLY A 2 -0.97 1.60 20.31
CA GLY A 2 -1.06 0.91 19.02
C GLY A 2 -1.13 -0.60 19.22
N ARG A 3 -2.02 -1.30 18.50
CA ARG A 3 -2.02 -2.76 18.43
C ARG A 3 -1.18 -3.20 17.24
N ARG A 4 -0.30 -4.19 17.43
CA ARG A 4 0.42 -4.82 16.31
C ARG A 4 -0.56 -5.74 15.58
N ILE A 5 -0.79 -5.48 14.30
CA ILE A 5 -1.57 -6.36 13.44
C ILE A 5 -0.66 -7.52 13.02
N PRO A 6 -1.05 -8.79 13.27
CA PRO A 6 -0.26 -9.94 12.86
C PRO A 6 -0.19 -10.03 11.34
N HIS A 7 0.88 -10.63 10.81
CA HIS A 7 1.07 -10.86 9.37
C HIS A 7 1.03 -9.58 8.51
N TRP A 8 1.40 -8.43 9.08
CA TRP A 8 1.34 -7.13 8.39
C TRP A 8 2.00 -7.12 6.99
N LYS A 9 3.18 -7.72 6.85
CA LYS A 9 3.85 -7.82 5.54
C LYS A 9 3.02 -8.61 4.53
N GLY A 10 2.40 -9.72 4.95
CA GLY A 10 1.53 -10.53 4.10
C GLY A 10 0.24 -9.81 3.71
N ILE A 11 -0.30 -8.99 4.62
CA ILE A 11 -1.44 -8.11 4.32
C ILE A 11 -1.09 -7.12 3.20
N LEU A 12 0.05 -6.43 3.33
CA LEU A 12 0.50 -5.46 2.32
C LEU A 12 0.75 -6.14 0.97
N GLN A 13 1.38 -7.31 0.97
CA GLN A 13 1.62 -8.09 -0.25
C GLN A 13 0.31 -8.52 -0.93
N MET A 14 -0.68 -8.96 -0.14
CA MET A 14 -1.99 -9.32 -0.68
C MET A 14 -2.71 -8.11 -1.28
N ALA A 15 -2.63 -6.94 -0.64
CA ALA A 15 -3.20 -5.70 -1.16
C ALA A 15 -2.56 -5.29 -2.51
N VAL A 16 -1.23 -5.37 -2.64
CA VAL A 16 -0.54 -5.09 -3.92
C VAL A 16 -1.01 -6.06 -5.00
N ARG A 17 -1.06 -7.37 -4.72
CA ARG A 17 -1.53 -8.37 -5.69
C ARG A 17 -2.98 -8.14 -6.13
N ALA A 18 -3.85 -7.78 -5.20
CA ALA A 18 -5.26 -7.48 -5.50
C ALA A 18 -5.38 -6.21 -6.37
N GLN A 19 -4.59 -5.18 -6.08
CA GLN A 19 -4.53 -3.97 -6.90
C GLN A 19 -4.05 -4.28 -8.31
N GLU A 20 -2.97 -5.05 -8.47
CA GLU A 20 -2.43 -5.47 -9.77
C GLU A 20 -3.48 -6.27 -10.57
N ALA A 21 -4.10 -7.27 -9.95
CA ALA A 21 -5.14 -8.10 -10.58
C ALA A 21 -6.38 -7.30 -11.00
N SER A 22 -6.66 -6.16 -10.34
CA SER A 22 -7.81 -5.31 -10.67
C SER A 22 -7.62 -4.45 -11.92
N GLY A 23 -6.38 -4.16 -12.33
CA GLY A 23 -6.07 -3.25 -13.43
C GLY A 23 -6.45 -1.78 -13.21
N LEU A 24 -6.80 -1.38 -11.98
CA LEU A 24 -7.30 -0.03 -11.68
C LEU A 24 -6.19 1.05 -11.55
N GLY A 25 -4.92 0.63 -11.54
CA GLY A 25 -3.75 1.49 -11.29
C GLY A 25 -3.64 1.92 -9.82
N TYR A 26 -4.62 2.68 -9.33
CA TYR A 26 -4.76 3.04 -7.92
C TYR A 26 -6.05 2.44 -7.35
N ALA A 27 -5.94 1.73 -6.23
CA ALA A 27 -7.07 1.14 -5.55
C ALA A 27 -6.87 1.09 -4.02
N GLY A 28 -7.97 1.19 -3.28
CA GLY A 28 -8.06 0.71 -1.91
C GLY A 28 -8.36 -0.78 -1.90
N VAL A 29 -7.81 -1.53 -0.95
CA VAL A 29 -8.07 -2.96 -0.82
C VAL A 29 -8.48 -3.26 0.61
N ASP A 30 -9.70 -3.75 0.77
CA ASP A 30 -10.25 -4.15 2.05
C ASP A 30 -9.95 -5.63 2.28
N VAL A 31 -9.30 -5.91 3.41
CA VAL A 31 -8.81 -7.24 3.76
C VAL A 31 -9.38 -7.70 5.10
N THR A 32 -9.53 -9.02 5.23
CA THR A 32 -9.83 -9.68 6.50
C THR A 32 -8.78 -10.75 6.81
N LEU A 33 -8.58 -11.02 8.10
CA LEU A 33 -7.75 -12.11 8.58
C LEU A 33 -8.65 -13.28 9.00
N SER A 34 -8.74 -14.28 8.12
CA SER A 34 -9.45 -15.52 8.39
C SER A 34 -8.56 -16.50 9.15
N ARG A 35 -9.09 -17.12 10.21
CA ARG A 35 -8.39 -18.18 10.97
C ARG A 35 -7.98 -19.36 10.09
N GLN A 36 -8.77 -19.69 9.06
CA GLN A 36 -8.52 -20.83 8.19
C GLN A 36 -7.80 -20.45 6.90
N LYS A 37 -8.12 -19.29 6.33
CA LYS A 37 -7.65 -18.89 4.99
C LYS A 37 -6.52 -17.86 5.01
N GLY A 38 -6.11 -17.38 6.17
CA GLY A 38 -5.11 -16.32 6.29
C GLY A 38 -5.66 -14.97 5.81
N VAL A 39 -4.86 -14.21 5.07
CA VAL A 39 -5.27 -12.91 4.51
C VAL A 39 -6.23 -13.13 3.34
N VAL A 40 -7.42 -12.55 3.41
CA VAL A 40 -8.46 -12.65 2.37
C VAL A 40 -8.87 -11.24 1.93
N VAL A 41 -8.92 -11.01 0.63
CA VAL A 41 -9.45 -9.78 0.04
C VAL A 41 -10.97 -9.85 0.02
N ILE A 42 -11.62 -8.79 0.52
CA ILE A 42 -13.07 -8.65 0.53
C ILE A 42 -13.53 -7.75 -0.60
N GLU A 43 -12.84 -6.62 -0.81
CA GLU A 43 -13.23 -5.60 -1.79
C GLU A 43 -12.00 -4.90 -2.37
N VAL A 44 -12.09 -4.53 -3.64
CA VAL A 44 -11.11 -3.65 -4.31
C VAL A 44 -11.82 -2.41 -4.81
N ASN A 45 -11.41 -1.27 -4.28
CA ASN A 45 -12.10 0.00 -4.40
C ASN A 45 -11.34 0.96 -5.33
N ARG A 46 -11.93 1.36 -6.46
CA ARG A 46 -11.32 2.33 -7.41
C ARG A 46 -11.17 3.74 -6.82
N ARG A 47 -12.03 4.11 -5.87
CA ARG A 47 -12.07 5.44 -5.25
C ARG A 47 -12.13 5.31 -3.73
N PRO A 48 -11.01 4.95 -3.07
CA PRO A 48 -10.98 4.87 -1.62
C PRO A 48 -11.30 6.24 -0.99
N GLY A 49 -12.11 6.23 0.07
CA GLY A 49 -12.56 7.44 0.75
C GLY A 49 -11.44 8.19 1.48
N LEU A 50 -11.68 9.48 1.77
CA LEU A 50 -10.73 10.34 2.50
C LEU A 50 -10.62 9.99 3.99
N GLU A 51 -11.57 9.24 4.55
CA GLU A 51 -11.62 8.92 5.97
C GLU A 51 -10.36 8.23 6.50
N ILE A 52 -9.71 7.38 5.68
CA ILE A 52 -8.44 6.75 6.07
C ILE A 52 -7.34 7.81 6.28
N GLN A 53 -7.31 8.86 5.45
CA GLN A 53 -6.33 9.94 5.57
C GLN A 53 -6.62 10.80 6.80
N ASN A 54 -7.90 11.07 7.07
CA ASN A 54 -8.35 11.81 8.25
C ASN A 54 -7.99 11.06 9.54
N ALA A 55 -8.33 9.77 9.63
CA ALA A 55 -8.06 8.94 10.79
C ALA A 55 -6.57 8.82 11.13
N ASN A 56 -5.69 8.89 10.13
CA ASN A 56 -4.24 8.82 10.30
C ASN A 56 -3.55 10.19 10.31
N PHE A 57 -4.31 11.30 10.18
CA PHE A 57 -3.77 12.65 9.99
C PHE A 57 -2.65 12.72 8.93
N ALA A 58 -2.80 11.92 7.87
CA ALA A 58 -1.75 11.68 6.89
C ALA A 58 -2.32 11.64 5.47
N GLY A 59 -2.19 12.76 4.77
CA GLY A 59 -2.58 12.87 3.36
C GLY A 59 -1.77 11.96 2.43
N LEU A 60 -2.37 11.60 1.29
CA LEU A 60 -1.78 10.68 0.33
C LEU A 60 -0.87 11.35 -0.72
N LYS A 61 -1.10 12.64 -1.02
CA LYS A 61 -0.43 13.38 -2.12
C LYS A 61 1.09 13.24 -2.13
N ARG A 62 1.75 13.35 -0.97
CA ARG A 62 3.21 13.22 -0.85
C ARG A 62 3.70 11.82 -1.24
N ARG A 63 2.97 10.78 -0.83
CA ARG A 63 3.33 9.38 -1.11
C ARG A 63 3.19 9.09 -2.60
N LEU A 64 2.12 9.60 -3.23
CA LEU A 64 1.93 9.49 -4.68
C LEU A 64 3.07 10.14 -5.43
N LYS A 65 3.47 11.37 -5.06
CA LYS A 65 4.61 12.02 -5.70
C LYS A 65 5.91 11.22 -5.64
N VAL A 66 6.21 10.57 -4.51
CA VAL A 66 7.40 9.70 -4.39
C VAL A 66 7.31 8.53 -5.36
N VAL A 67 6.15 7.88 -5.45
CA VAL A 67 5.92 6.76 -6.37
C VAL A 67 5.98 7.22 -7.83
N GLU A 68 5.38 8.35 -8.16
CA GLU A 68 5.40 8.96 -9.50
C GLU A 68 6.84 9.28 -9.94
N SER A 69 7.62 9.98 -9.10
CA SER A 69 9.02 10.30 -9.40
C SER A 69 9.88 9.04 -9.57
N TRP A 70 9.65 8.01 -8.75
CA TRP A 70 10.34 6.73 -8.92
C TRP A 70 10.06 6.07 -10.30
N TYR A 71 8.82 6.15 -10.79
CA TYR A 71 8.48 5.68 -12.14
C TYR A 71 9.14 6.55 -13.23
N GLU A 72 9.16 7.87 -13.06
CA GLU A 72 9.80 8.81 -14.00
C GLU A 72 11.32 8.58 -14.12
N GLU A 73 11.98 8.19 -13.04
CA GLU A 73 13.41 7.87 -12.98
C GLU A 73 13.76 6.48 -13.56
N GLY A 74 12.80 5.79 -14.17
CA GLY A 74 12.99 4.47 -14.78
C GLY A 74 12.74 3.30 -13.83
N GLY A 75 11.92 3.50 -12.79
CA GLY A 75 11.45 2.44 -11.90
C GLY A 75 10.88 1.24 -12.67
N GLY A 76 11.52 0.09 -12.51
CA GLY A 76 11.20 -1.13 -13.25
C GLY A 76 10.14 -2.02 -12.60
N GLU A 77 9.93 -3.20 -13.20
CA GLU A 77 9.05 -4.22 -12.63
C GLU A 77 9.68 -4.82 -11.36
N LEU A 78 9.08 -4.50 -10.22
CA LEU A 78 9.34 -5.13 -8.94
C LEU A 78 8.23 -6.12 -8.60
N THR A 79 8.60 -7.22 -7.94
CA THR A 79 7.63 -8.15 -7.36
C THR A 79 6.81 -7.45 -6.25
N PRO A 80 5.61 -7.97 -5.91
CA PRO A 80 4.81 -7.40 -4.81
C PRO A 80 5.57 -7.31 -3.47
N GLU A 81 6.48 -8.25 -3.22
CA GLU A 81 7.29 -8.24 -2.00
C GLU A 81 8.31 -7.11 -2.00
N GLU A 82 9.02 -6.90 -3.11
CA GLU A 82 9.99 -5.83 -3.26
C GLU A 82 9.34 -4.45 -3.18
N ARG A 83 8.18 -4.27 -3.82
CA ARG A 83 7.38 -3.03 -3.72
C ARG A 83 6.98 -2.73 -2.27
N VAL A 84 6.54 -3.75 -1.54
CA VAL A 84 6.19 -3.61 -0.12
C VAL A 84 7.42 -3.26 0.73
N ASN A 85 8.57 -3.89 0.49
CA ASN A 85 9.78 -3.59 1.23
C ASN A 85 10.25 -2.16 0.94
N MET A 86 10.28 -1.74 -0.33
CA MET A 86 10.62 -0.38 -0.75
C MET A 86 9.72 0.67 -0.11
N ALA A 87 8.39 0.50 -0.19
CA ALA A 87 7.44 1.42 0.42
C ALA A 87 7.60 1.52 1.95
N ARG A 88 8.02 0.43 2.62
CA ARG A 88 8.31 0.44 4.06
C ARG A 88 9.60 1.17 4.40
N GLU A 89 10.62 1.11 3.55
CA GLU A 89 11.82 1.94 3.73
C GLU A 89 11.49 3.43 3.53
N TRP A 90 10.71 3.78 2.50
CA TRP A 90 10.21 5.14 2.33
C TRP A 90 9.38 5.64 3.52
N ASP A 91 8.59 4.76 4.15
CA ASP A 91 7.80 5.10 5.33
C ASP A 91 8.68 5.44 6.55
N LYS A 92 9.80 4.75 6.75
CA LYS A 92 10.79 5.11 7.80
C LYS A 92 11.36 6.50 7.58
N GLU A 93 11.61 6.86 6.32
CA GLU A 93 12.04 8.20 5.89
C GLU A 93 10.89 9.22 5.81
N ARG A 94 9.69 8.85 6.29
CA ARG A 94 8.48 9.68 6.27
C ARG A 94 8.09 10.19 4.89
N TRP A 95 8.34 9.39 3.86
CA TRP A 95 8.02 9.68 2.46
C TRP A 95 8.61 11.03 2.00
N ARG A 96 9.81 11.37 2.46
CA ARG A 96 10.54 12.54 2.00
C ARG A 96 10.96 12.31 0.54
N LEU A 97 10.71 13.29 -0.31
CA LEU A 97 11.31 13.33 -1.65
C LEU A 97 12.79 13.61 -1.45
N THR A 98 13.65 12.63 -1.71
CA THR A 98 15.08 12.87 -1.89
C THR A 98 15.24 13.71 -3.16
N LYS A 99 15.94 14.84 -3.03
CA LYS A 99 16.39 15.63 -4.17
C LYS A 99 17.71 15.07 -4.68
#